data_AF-A0A536GJY2-F1
#
_entry.id   AF-A0A536GJY2-F1
#
_cell.length_a   1.000
_cell.length_b   1.000
_cell.length_c   1.000
_cell.angle_alpha   90.00
_cell.angle_beta   90.00
_cell.angle_gamma   90.00
#
_symmetry.space_group_name_H-M   'P 1'
#
loop_
_entity.id
_entity.type
_entity.pdbx_description
1 polymer ?
#
loop_
_entity_poly.entity_id
_entity_poly.type
_entity_poly.pdbx_seq_one_letter_code
_entity_poly.pdbx_strand_id
1 'polypeptide(L)'
;MSVRDAMRRLIPPGSYVLFLFFLTGIWVAISPFVMTTQPSGQHWIASTVNNVVIGTILIVVSLFGILSYLVFALRDLLAEVQARQEVAEHTSPSGE
;
A
#
# COMPACT_ATOMS: atom_id res chain seq x y z
N MET A 1 8.02 -4.12 -25.07
CA MET A 1 7.48 -4.32 -23.70
C MET A 1 6.01 -3.94 -23.72
N SER A 2 5.10 -4.85 -23.35
CA SER A 2 3.66 -4.55 -23.37
C SER A 2 3.34 -3.58 -22.22
N VAL A 3 2.45 -2.61 -22.46
CA VAL A 3 1.95 -1.68 -21.42
C VAL A 3 1.42 -2.44 -20.21
N ARG A 4 0.86 -3.64 -20.43
CA ARG A 4 0.32 -4.53 -19.40
C ARG A 4 1.42 -5.09 -18.47
N ASP A 5 2.63 -5.28 -18.97
CA ASP A 5 3.78 -5.77 -18.18
C ASP A 5 4.40 -4.64 -17.36
N ALA A 6 4.47 -3.43 -17.93
CA ALA A 6 4.88 -2.22 -17.19
C ALA A 6 3.91 -1.92 -16.04
N MET A 7 2.60 -2.04 -16.29
CA MET A 7 1.57 -1.77 -15.29
C MET A 7 1.55 -2.83 -14.16
N ARG A 8 1.82 -4.10 -14.47
CA ARG A 8 1.99 -5.18 -13.46
C ARG A 8 3.24 -5.01 -12.59
N ARG A 9 4.30 -4.41 -13.13
CA ARG A 9 5.48 -4.03 -12.33
C ARG A 9 5.17 -2.88 -11.38
N LEU A 10 4.37 -1.91 -11.84
CA LEU A 10 4.06 -0.72 -11.06
C LEU A 10 3.06 -0.98 -9.93
N ILE A 11 2.08 -1.86 -10.17
CA ILE A 11 1.06 -2.24 -9.18
C ILE A 11 1.07 -3.77 -9.04
N PRO A 12 1.93 -4.31 -8.15
CA PRO A 12 1.99 -5.75 -7.93
C PRO A 12 0.63 -6.28 -7.46
N PRO A 13 0.24 -7.52 -7.82
CA PRO A 13 -1.01 -8.12 -7.34
C PRO A 13 -1.17 -8.08 -5.81
N GLY A 14 -0.05 -8.17 -5.08
CA GLY A 14 -0.03 -8.05 -3.62
C GLY A 14 -0.52 -6.70 -3.08
N SER A 15 -0.38 -5.61 -3.84
CA SER A 15 -0.90 -4.29 -3.43
C SER A 15 -2.42 -4.26 -3.37
N TYR A 16 -3.12 -4.96 -4.27
CA TYR A 16 -4.57 -5.11 -4.21
C TYR A 16 -5.00 -5.91 -2.98
N VAL A 17 -4.26 -6.97 -2.64
CA VAL A 17 -4.53 -7.77 -1.44
C VAL A 17 -4.38 -6.90 -0.17
N LEU A 18 -3.31 -6.12 -0.08
CA LEU A 18 -3.11 -5.19 1.04
C LEU A 18 -4.21 -4.12 1.07
N PHE A 19 -4.61 -3.58 -0.07
CA PHE A 19 -5.70 -2.61 -0.14
C PHE A 19 -7.03 -3.19 0.33
N LEU A 20 -7.36 -4.42 -0.05
CA LEU A 20 -8.54 -5.12 0.45
C LEU A 20 -8.45 -5.37 1.97
N PHE A 21 -7.28 -5.74 2.49
CA PHE A 21 -7.08 -5.87 3.94
C PHE A 21 -7.21 -4.54 4.67
N PHE A 22 -6.75 -3.44 4.07
CA PHE A 22 -6.92 -2.10 4.62
C PHE A 22 -8.41 -1.74 4.75
N LEU A 23 -9.18 -1.92 3.67
CA LEU A 23 -10.63 -1.69 3.69
C LEU A 23 -11.35 -2.62 4.68
N THR A 24 -10.94 -3.88 4.74
CA THR A 24 -11.48 -4.85 5.70
C THR A 24 -11.17 -4.43 7.14
N GLY A 25 -9.95 -3.97 7.42
CA GLY A 25 -9.55 -3.46 8.72
C GLY A 25 -10.39 -2.25 9.15
N ILE A 26 -10.62 -1.29 8.25
CA ILE A 26 -11.53 -0.17 8.48
C ILE A 26 -12.92 -0.67 8.84
N TRP A 27 -13.49 -1.56 8.01
CA TRP A 27 -14.81 -2.09 8.25
C TRP A 27 -14.91 -2.81 9.60
N VAL A 28 -13.96 -3.70 9.91
CA VAL A 28 -13.94 -4.44 11.19
C VAL A 28 -13.90 -3.48 12.37
N ALA A 29 -13.09 -2.42 12.31
CA ALA A 29 -12.97 -1.43 13.39
C ALA A 29 -14.27 -0.63 13.61
N ILE A 30 -14.96 -0.23 12.54
CA ILE A 30 -16.17 0.62 12.64
C ILE A 30 -17.48 -0.16 12.71
N SER A 31 -17.48 -1.44 12.30
CA SER A 31 -18.68 -2.27 12.19
C SER A 31 -19.51 -2.35 13.48
N PRO A 32 -18.94 -2.39 14.71
CA PRO A 32 -19.76 -2.46 15.92
C PRO A 32 -20.66 -1.23 16.10
N PHE A 33 -20.21 -0.07 15.61
CA PHE A 33 -20.94 1.19 15.70
C PHE A 33 -21.95 1.33 14.55
N VAL A 34 -21.54 0.97 13.33
CA VAL A 34 -22.42 1.01 12.15
C VAL A 34 -23.58 0.03 12.29
N MET A 35 -23.33 -1.17 12.82
CA MET A 35 -24.35 -2.19 13.03
C MET A 35 -25.12 -1.99 14.35
N THR A 36 -24.83 -0.93 15.11
CA THR A 36 -25.46 -0.61 16.40
C THR A 36 -25.37 -1.71 17.47
N THR A 37 -24.47 -2.69 17.28
CA THR A 37 -24.20 -3.73 18.29
C THR A 37 -23.47 -3.15 19.50
N GLN A 38 -22.75 -2.03 19.32
CA GLN A 38 -22.19 -1.21 20.38
C GLN A 38 -22.80 0.20 20.31
N PRO A 39 -23.69 0.57 21.26
CA PRO A 39 -24.20 1.94 21.36
C PRO A 39 -23.09 2.94 21.69
N SER A 40 -23.17 4.13 21.08
CA SER A 40 -22.26 5.24 21.37
C SER A 40 -22.41 5.71 22.82
N GLY A 41 -21.30 5.94 23.51
CA GLY A 41 -21.29 6.45 24.89
C GLY A 41 -21.41 5.38 25.98
N GLN A 42 -21.68 4.12 25.62
CA GLN A 42 -21.60 2.98 26.54
C GLN A 42 -20.16 2.48 26.68
N HIS A 43 -19.85 1.84 27.80
CA HIS A 43 -18.56 1.16 27.97
C HIS A 43 -18.41 0.06 26.91
N TRP A 44 -17.21 -0.07 26.34
CA TRP A 44 -16.96 -1.04 25.28
C TRP A 44 -16.97 -2.44 25.85
N ILE A 45 -17.76 -3.32 25.24
CA ILE A 45 -17.68 -4.74 25.55
C ILE A 45 -16.38 -5.33 24.97
N ALA A 46 -15.92 -6.45 25.53
CA ALA A 46 -14.70 -7.12 25.08
C ALA A 46 -14.68 -7.41 23.57
N SER A 47 -15.84 -7.74 22.98
CA SER A 47 -15.95 -7.95 21.53
C SER A 47 -15.67 -6.68 20.71
N THR A 48 -16.13 -5.52 21.17
CA THR A 48 -15.88 -4.23 20.50
C THR A 48 -14.41 -3.87 20.57
N VAL A 49 -13.78 -4.03 21.74
CA VAL A 49 -12.34 -3.82 21.92
C VAL A 49 -11.56 -4.70 20.96
N ASN A 50 -11.87 -6.00 20.89
CA ASN A 50 -11.19 -6.93 20.01
C ASN A 50 -11.34 -6.54 18.52
N ASN A 51 -12.54 -6.18 18.09
CA ASN A 51 -12.78 -5.75 16.71
C ASN A 51 -11.99 -4.47 16.37
N VAL A 52 -12.01 -3.46 17.24
CA VAL A 52 -11.25 -2.21 17.03
C VAL A 52 -9.75 -2.49 16.99
N VAL A 53 -9.22 -3.31 17.90
CA VAL A 53 -7.78 -3.64 17.96
C VAL A 53 -7.35 -4.41 16.71
N ILE A 54 -8.05 -5.49 16.35
CA ILE A 54 -7.72 -6.29 15.17
C ILE A 54 -7.87 -5.46 13.89
N GLY A 55 -8.96 -4.70 13.76
CA GLY A 55 -9.18 -3.80 12.64
C GLY A 55 -8.05 -2.78 12.50
N THR A 56 -7.62 -2.18 13.61
CA THR A 56 -6.50 -1.22 13.64
C THR A 56 -5.18 -1.87 13.22
N ILE A 57 -4.87 -3.08 13.71
CA ILE A 57 -3.67 -3.82 13.31
C ILE A 57 -3.69 -4.09 11.80
N LEU A 58 -4.83 -4.52 11.25
CA LEU A 58 -4.99 -4.74 9.82
C LEU A 58 -4.75 -3.46 9.01
N ILE A 59 -5.33 -2.34 9.43
CA ILE A 59 -5.12 -1.02 8.81
C ILE A 59 -3.64 -0.66 8.80
N VAL A 60 -2.97 -0.76 9.95
CA VAL A 60 -1.57 -0.35 10.10
C VAL A 60 -0.64 -1.22 9.26
N VAL A 61 -0.76 -2.56 9.37
CA VAL A 61 0.10 -3.49 8.63
C VAL A 61 -0.10 -3.37 7.12
N SER A 62 -1.35 -3.28 6.67
CA SER A 62 -1.65 -3.12 5.24
C SER A 62 -1.13 -1.79 4.69
N LEU A 63 -1.31 -0.69 5.43
CA LEU A 63 -0.80 0.62 5.04
C LEU A 63 0.73 0.62 4.94
N PHE A 64 1.44 0.05 5.92
CA PHE A 64 2.90 -0.10 5.86
C PHE A 64 3.36 -0.94 4.68
N GLY A 65 2.63 -2.01 4.34
CA GLY A 65 2.91 -2.81 3.15
C GLY A 65 2.75 -2.01 1.86
N ILE A 66 1.66 -1.24 1.73
CA ILE A 66 1.40 -0.39 0.56
C ILE A 66 2.48 0.69 0.41
N LEU A 67 2.80 1.37 1.51
CA LEU A 67 3.85 2.40 1.51
C LEU A 67 5.21 1.81 1.15
N SER A 68 5.54 0.62 1.66
CA SER A 68 6.77 -0.09 1.31
C SER A 68 6.82 -0.38 -0.18
N TYR A 69 5.74 -0.92 -0.77
CA TYR A 69 5.65 -1.13 -2.22
C TYR A 69 5.87 0.16 -3.01
N LEU A 70 5.26 1.27 -2.59
CA LEU A 70 5.43 2.57 -3.26
C LEU A 70 6.89 3.04 -3.19
N VAL A 71 7.55 2.91 -2.04
CA VAL A 71 8.95 3.30 -1.86
C VAL A 71 9.87 2.45 -2.72
N PHE A 72 9.69 1.13 -2.76
CA PHE A 72 10.50 0.24 -3.59
C PHE A 72 10.29 0.52 -5.08
N ALA A 73 9.04 0.67 -5.53
CA ALA A 73 8.75 1.01 -6.92
C ALA A 73 9.37 2.35 -7.33
N LEU A 74 9.33 3.36 -6.45
CA LEU A 74 9.98 4.65 -6.69
C LEU A 74 11.50 4.51 -6.79
N ARG A 75 12.13 3.73 -5.90
CA ARG A 75 13.58 3.47 -5.94
C ARG A 75 13.99 2.81 -7.25
N ASP A 76 13.24 1.82 -7.71
CA ASP A 76 13.52 1.11 -8.96
C ASP A 76 13.40 2.06 -10.17
N LEU A 77 12.38 2.92 -10.20
CA LEU A 77 12.22 3.93 -11.26
C LEU A 77 13.36 4.94 -11.28
N LEU A 78 13.80 5.41 -10.11
CA LEU A 78 14.93 6.35 -10.01
C LEU A 78 16.23 5.70 -10.49
N ALA A 79 16.48 4.45 -10.11
CA ALA A 79 17.66 3.69 -10.56
C ALA A 79 17.65 3.48 -12.08
N GLU A 80 16.48 3.19 -12.67
CA GLU A 80 16.34 3.04 -14.13
C GLU A 80 16.63 4.36 -14.87
N VAL A 81 16.17 5.50 -14.34
CA VAL A 81 16.44 6.82 -14.92
C VAL A 81 17.93 7.16 -14.87
N GLN A 82 18.60 6.91 -13.74
CA GLN A 82 20.04 7.14 -13.58
C GLN A 82 20.86 6.32 -14.57
N ALA A 83 20.58 5.00 -14.68
CA ALA A 83 21.27 4.12 -15.62
C ALA A 83 21.11 4.58 -17.08
N ARG A 84 19.95 5.12 -17.46
CA ARG A 84 19.71 5.67 -18.80
C ARG A 84 20.49 6.95 -19.06
N GLN A 85 20.69 7.80 -18.05
CA GLN A 85 21.49 9.02 -18.17
C GLN A 85 22.97 8.71 -18.38
N GLU A 86 23.53 7.78 -17.60
CA GLU A 86 24.94 7.34 -17.74
C GLU A 86 25.21 6.78 -19.15
N VAL A 87 24.30 5.94 -19.66
CA VAL A 87 24.42 5.40 -21.02
C VAL A 87 24.35 6.52 -22.08
N ALA A 88 23.46 7.49 -21.92
CA ALA A 88 23.33 8.62 -22.85
C ALA A 88 24.57 9.53 -22.82
N GLU A 89 25.17 9.74 -21.66
CA GLU A 89 26.42 10.51 -21.50
C GLU A 89 27.61 9.79 -22.15
N HIS A 90 27.74 8.48 -21.98
CA HIS A 90 28.82 7.69 -22.58
C HIS A 90 28.66 7.42 -24.09
N THR A 91 27.45 7.52 -24.63
CA THR A 91 27.18 7.34 -26.07
C THR A 91 27.12 8.66 -26.85
N SER A 92 27.14 9.81 -26.16
CA SER A 92 27.36 11.10 -26.80
C SER A 92 28.83 11.17 -27.23
N PRO A 93 29.15 11.32 -28.53
CA PRO A 93 30.53 11.48 -28.94
C PRO A 93 31.06 12.72 -28.24
N SER A 94 32.22 12.59 -27.58
CA SER A 94 33.06 13.71 -27.19
C SER A 94 33.41 14.49 -28.46
N GLY A 95 32.49 15.36 -28.89
CA GLY A 95 32.65 16.27 -30.00
C GLY A 95 33.67 17.32 -29.62
N GLU A 96 34.84 17.17 -30.24
CA GLU A 96 35.76 18.19 -30.76
C GLU A 96 35.44 19.67 -30.48
#